data_AF-A0A662JDF4-F1
#
_entry.id   AF-A0A662JDF4-F1
#
_cell.length_a   1.000
_cell.length_b   1.000
_cell.length_c   1.000
_cell.angle_alpha   90.00
_cell.angle_beta   90.00
_cell.angle_gamma   90.00
#
_symmetry.space_group_name_H-M   'P 1'
#
loop_
_entity.id
_entity.type
_entity.pdbx_description
1 polymer ?
#
loop_
_entity_poly.entity_id
_entity_poly.type
_entity_poly.pdbx_seq_one_letter_code
_entity_poly.pdbx_strand_id
1 'polypeptide(L)' 'MGALDFAEGAVVHVNAGLAALAAAILVGRHRGYSMVPMIPHNLTYIVLSTALLWFG' A
#
# COMPACT_ATOMS: atom_id res chain seq x y z
N MET A 1 12.69 -23.82 14.67
CA MET A 1 12.26 -22.66 13.87
C MET A 1 11.22 -21.92 14.70
N GLY A 2 11.59 -20.76 15.28
CA GLY A 2 10.67 -19.92 16.03
C GLY A 2 10.72 -18.53 15.42
N ALA A 3 9.70 -18.18 14.64
CA ALA A 3 9.56 -16.84 14.10
C ALA A 3 8.78 -16.00 15.12
N LEU A 4 9.35 -14.87 15.51
CA LEU A 4 8.68 -13.89 16.36
C LEU A 4 7.95 -12.92 15.44
N ASP A 5 6.62 -13.03 15.41
CA ASP A 5 5.76 -12.09 14.72
C ASP A 5 4.62 -11.68 15.66
N PHE A 6 4.79 -10.57 16.38
CA PHE A 6 3.88 -10.14 17.44
C PHE A 6 2.66 -9.36 16.89
N ALA A 7 2.86 -8.66 15.77
CA ALA A 7 1.84 -7.83 15.13
C ALA A 7 1.59 -8.26 13.68
N GLU A 8 1.85 -9.53 13.36
CA GLU A 8 1.62 -10.11 12.03
C GLU A 8 2.29 -9.32 10.91
N GLY A 9 3.50 -8.79 11.14
CA GLY A 9 4.28 -8.02 10.19
C GLY A 9 4.64 -8.83 8.94
N ALA A 10 5.01 -10.10 9.10
CA ALA A 10 5.31 -10.96 7.96
C ALA A 10 4.02 -11.42 7.26
N VAL A 11 3.01 -11.80 8.03
CA VAL A 11 1.76 -12.38 7.52
C VAL A 11 0.89 -11.33 6.81
N VAL A 12 0.80 -10.11 7.34
CA VAL A 12 -0.04 -9.05 6.78
C VAL A 12 0.77 -8.13 5.87
N HIS A 13 1.82 -7.49 6.39
CA HIS A 13 2.48 -6.39 5.68
C HIS A 13 3.39 -6.89 4.56
N VAL A 14 4.27 -7.86 4.86
CA VAL A 14 5.22 -8.39 3.85
C VAL A 14 4.46 -9.14 2.76
N ASN A 15 3.49 -9.96 3.13
CA ASN A 15 2.66 -10.69 2.16
C ASN A 15 1.85 -9.73 1.26
N ALA A 16 1.12 -8.78 1.84
CA ALA A 16 0.34 -7.81 1.05
C ALA A 16 1.25 -6.93 0.17
N GLY A 17 2.42 -6.54 0.68
CA GLY A 17 3.40 -5.77 -0.08
C GLY A 17 3.96 -6.52 -1.29
N LEU A 18 4.35 -7.79 -1.12
CA LEU A 18 4.85 -8.62 -2.22
C LEU A 18 3.75 -8.94 -3.24
N ALA A 19 2.54 -9.24 -2.78
CA ALA A 19 1.39 -9.46 -3.64
C ALA A 19 1.05 -8.21 -4.47
N ALA A 20 1.03 -7.02 -3.83
CA ALA A 20 0.80 -5.75 -4.51
C ALA A 20 1.90 -5.43 -5.53
N LEU A 21 3.17 -5.72 -5.21
CA LEU A 21 4.28 -5.55 -6.14
C LEU A 21 4.15 -6.48 -7.36
N ALA A 22 3.87 -7.76 -7.13
CA ALA A 22 3.65 -8.72 -8.21
C ALA A 22 2.47 -8.30 -9.11
N ALA A 23 1.36 -7.86 -8.49
CA ALA A 23 0.20 -7.35 -9.22
C ALA A 23 0.53 -6.09 -10.04
N ALA A 24 1.29 -5.15 -9.47
CA ALA A 24 1.69 -3.93 -10.16
C ALA A 24 2.57 -4.21 -11.39
N ILE A 25 3.44 -5.24 -11.32
CA ILE A 25 4.26 -5.66 -12.46
C ILE A 25 3.38 -6.34 -13.53
N LEU A 26 2.46 -7.22 -13.13
CA LEU A 26 1.61 -7.98 -14.06
C LEU A 26 0.58 -7.11 -14.78
N VAL A 27 -0.11 -6.22 -14.06
CA VAL A 27 -1.10 -5.28 -14.64
C VAL A 27 -0.40 -4.23 -15.50
N GLY A 28 0.85 -3.91 -15.16
CA GLY A 28 1.64 -2.92 -15.86
C GLY A 28 1.28 -1.48 -15.44
N ARG A 29 1.89 -0.54 -16.15
CA ARG A 29 1.94 0.85 -15.71
C ARG A 29 0.72 1.66 -16.15
N HIS A 30 0.19 2.51 -15.27
CA HIS A 30 -0.88 3.45 -15.62
C HIS A 30 -0.46 4.40 -16.76
N ARG A 31 -1.40 4.76 -17.63
CA ARG A 31 -1.15 5.69 -18.74
C ARG A 31 -0.81 7.08 -18.20
N GLY A 32 0.33 7.63 -18.59
CA GLY A 32 0.80 8.94 -18.09
C GLY A 32 1.64 8.86 -16.81
N TYR A 33 1.88 7.67 -16.26
CA TYR A 33 2.87 7.48 -15.20
C TYR A 33 4.24 7.98 -15.66
N SER A 34 4.89 8.80 -14.84
CA SER A 34 6.15 9.49 -15.12
C SER A 34 6.09 10.60 -16.19
N MET A 35 4.94 10.82 -16.83
CA MET A 35 4.73 11.90 -17.81
C MET A 35 3.92 13.07 -17.23
N VAL A 36 2.96 12.76 -16.35
CA VAL A 36 2.08 13.76 -15.72
C VAL A 36 2.07 13.53 -14.21
N PRO A 37 2.11 14.60 -13.38
CA PRO A 37 1.94 14.46 -11.94
C PRO A 37 0.57 13.86 -11.62
N MET A 38 0.55 12.73 -10.91
CA MET A 38 -0.69 12.09 -10.47
C MET A 38 -1.14 12.70 -9.15
N ILE A 39 -1.77 13.87 -9.21
CA ILE A 39 -2.16 14.64 -8.01
C ILE A 39 -3.41 14.00 -7.39
N PRO A 40 -3.45 13.77 -6.07
CA PRO A 40 -4.64 13.27 -5.41
C PRO A 40 -5.78 14.30 -5.52
N HIS A 41 -6.97 13.83 -5.88
CA HIS A 41 -8.15 14.69 -6.03
C HIS A 41 -8.62 15.29 -4.68
N ASN A 42 -8.42 14.58 -3.57
CA ASN A 42 -8.80 15.06 -2.24
C ASN A 42 -7.82 14.54 -1.18
N LEU A 43 -6.99 15.43 -0.65
CA LEU A 43 -6.01 15.11 0.38
C LEU A 43 -6.66 14.88 1.76
N THR A 44 -7.76 15.57 2.06
CA THR A 44 -8.48 15.44 3.34
C THR A 44 -8.96 14.01 3.56
N TYR A 45 -9.44 13.33 2.53
CA TYR A 45 -9.85 11.93 2.64
C TYR A 45 -8.69 10.97 2.88
N ILE A 46 -7.52 11.23 2.29
CA ILE A 46 -6.31 10.43 2.55
C ILE A 46 -5.92 10.55 4.01
N VAL A 47 -5.86 11.77 4.54
CA VAL A 47 -5.50 12.03 5.95
C VAL A 47 -6.53 11.42 6.91
N LEU A 48 -7.82 11.58 6.63
CA LEU A 48 -8.90 10.98 7.43
C LEU A 48 -8.75 9.46 7.50
N SER A 49 -8.52 8.80 6.36
CA SER A 49 -8.37 7.34 6.29
C SER A 49 -7.13 6.87 7.05
N THR A 50 -6.00 7.57 6.90
CA THR A 50 -4.78 7.26 7.66
C THR A 50 -4.99 7.43 9.17
N ALA A 51 -5.71 8.47 9.60
CA ALA A 51 -6.03 8.66 11.02
C ALA A 51 -6.90 7.53 11.57
N LEU A 52 -7.85 7.01 10.77
CA LEU A 52 -8.66 5.86 11.14
C LEU A 52 -7.85 4.55 11.20
N LEU A 53 -6.93 4.32 10.25
CA LEU A 53 -6.02 3.17 10.27
C LEU A 53 -5.04 3.21 11.44
N TRP A 54 -4.67 4.41 11.91
CA TRP A 54 -3.84 4.57 13.10
C TRP A 54 -4.62 4.35 14.40
N PHE A 55 -5.89 4.79 14.42
CA PHE A 55 -6.73 4.68 15.61
C PHE A 55 -7.06 3.22 15.95
N GLY A 56 -7.29 2.38 14.91
CA GLY A 56 -7.51 0.94 15.07
C GLY A 56 -6.21 0.20 15.35
#